data_AF-D6LG47-F1
#
_entry.id   AF-D6LG47-F1
#
_cell.length_a   1.000
_cell.length_b   1.000
_cell.length_c   1.000
_cell.angle_alpha   90.00
_cell.angle_beta   90.00
_cell.angle_gamma   90.00
#
_symmetry.space_group_name_H-M   'P 1'
#
loop_
_entity.id
_entity.type
_entity.pdbx_description
1 polymer ?
#
loop_
_entity_poly.entity_id
_entity_poly.type
_entity_poly.pdbx_seq_one_letter_code
_entity_poly.pdbx_strand_id
1 'polypeptide(L)'
;MKLIFKDYLDIFEKYPKDEYLTREERKERYKLLQEYEKRNYQDEISIDEFKDFISLYIDKIDISSQFIGKFLKVLKKDIDNGGTFALKFLIGDKDENDYYLKFFSLLYDEFGDKINLVNKLLEKEPDYLPAIKQKYAILSNYIDFSIHEMPWGLLLDKASSEKNAKAEALADLDDFLELSKKLGKDNKEYIEECRIYYNAWFDFLDNKDKYKSYEEYLEKNNIEY
;
A
#
# COMPACT_ATOMS: atom_id res chain seq x y z
N MET A 1 -30.17 1.31 -13.15
CA MET A 1 -28.92 1.73 -12.47
C MET A 1 -29.30 2.62 -11.31
N LYS A 2 -28.68 2.45 -10.13
CA LYS A 2 -28.96 3.26 -8.94
C LYS A 2 -28.50 4.71 -9.11
N LEU A 3 -29.11 5.63 -8.37
CA LEU A 3 -28.91 7.06 -8.58
C LEU A 3 -27.47 7.46 -8.29
N ILE A 4 -26.84 6.88 -7.27
CA ILE A 4 -25.43 7.13 -6.94
C ILE A 4 -24.48 6.80 -8.10
N PHE A 5 -24.72 5.71 -8.83
CA PHE A 5 -23.91 5.37 -9.99
C PHE A 5 -24.21 6.26 -11.19
N LYS A 6 -25.50 6.54 -11.41
CA LYS A 6 -25.94 7.38 -12.52
C LYS A 6 -25.38 8.79 -12.39
N ASP A 7 -25.55 9.43 -11.24
CA ASP A 7 -25.07 10.80 -11.02
C ASP A 7 -23.56 10.91 -11.21
N TYR A 8 -22.80 9.87 -10.84
CA TYR A 8 -21.37 9.85 -11.11
C TYR A 8 -21.07 9.75 -12.60
N LEU A 9 -21.75 8.85 -13.33
CA LEU A 9 -21.58 8.75 -14.79
C LEU A 9 -21.96 10.04 -15.50
N ASP A 10 -23.07 10.68 -15.13
CA ASP A 10 -23.54 11.92 -15.74
C ASP A 10 -22.47 13.04 -15.67
N ILE A 11 -21.62 13.05 -14.62
CA ILE A 11 -20.46 13.97 -14.52
C ILE A 11 -19.43 13.68 -15.62
N PHE A 12 -19.13 12.42 -15.88
CA PHE A 12 -18.14 11.99 -16.87
C PHE A 12 -18.68 11.94 -18.30
N GLU A 13 -19.98 11.80 -18.48
CA GLU A 13 -20.63 12.04 -19.78
C GLU A 13 -20.54 13.51 -20.16
N LYS A 14 -20.67 14.42 -19.19
CA LYS A 14 -20.52 15.86 -19.43
C LYS A 14 -19.06 16.29 -19.57
N TYR A 15 -18.16 15.69 -18.79
CA TYR A 15 -16.73 16.02 -18.76
C TYR A 15 -15.88 14.74 -18.81
N PRO A 16 -15.64 14.19 -20.01
CA PRO A 16 -14.97 12.91 -20.18
C PRO A 16 -13.56 12.85 -19.57
N LYS A 17 -13.15 11.63 -19.19
CA LYS A 17 -11.86 11.34 -18.55
C LYS A 17 -10.66 11.71 -19.43
N ASP A 18 -10.67 11.26 -20.69
CA ASP A 18 -9.52 11.33 -21.60
C ASP A 18 -9.62 12.48 -22.62
N GLU A 19 -10.55 13.40 -22.41
CA GLU A 19 -10.69 14.58 -23.26
C GLU A 19 -10.01 15.81 -22.64
N TYR A 20 -9.50 16.68 -23.51
CA TYR A 20 -8.94 17.95 -23.06
C TYR A 20 -10.06 18.83 -22.49
N LEU A 21 -9.96 19.12 -21.20
CA LEU A 21 -10.84 20.05 -20.51
C LEU A 21 -10.16 21.40 -20.28
N THR A 22 -10.85 22.48 -20.64
CA THR A 22 -10.45 23.85 -20.31
C THR A 22 -10.35 24.02 -18.79
N ARG A 23 -9.75 25.14 -18.35
CA ARG A 23 -9.65 25.45 -16.92
C ARG A 23 -11.03 25.59 -16.25
N GLU A 24 -12.01 26.12 -16.98
CA GLU A 24 -13.36 26.32 -16.48
C GLU A 24 -14.11 25.00 -16.35
N GLU A 25 -14.01 24.13 -17.34
CA GLU A 25 -14.62 22.79 -17.31
C GLU A 25 -14.02 21.91 -16.20
N ARG A 26 -12.69 21.96 -15.99
CA ARG A 26 -12.05 21.26 -14.87
C ARG A 26 -12.57 21.72 -13.51
N LYS A 27 -12.78 23.03 -13.34
CA LYS A 27 -13.36 23.59 -12.11
C LYS A 27 -14.80 23.14 -11.92
N GLU A 28 -15.59 23.13 -12.98
CA GLU A 28 -16.99 22.72 -12.91
C GLU A 28 -17.12 21.21 -12.65
N ARG A 29 -16.31 20.37 -13.30
CA ARG A 29 -16.24 18.93 -13.00
C ARG A 29 -15.89 18.69 -11.53
N TYR A 30 -14.89 19.39 -11.00
CA TYR A 30 -14.52 19.29 -9.58
C TYR A 30 -15.67 19.71 -8.66
N LYS A 31 -16.38 20.80 -8.99
CA LYS A 31 -17.54 21.25 -8.24
C LYS A 31 -18.67 20.20 -8.22
N LEU A 32 -18.96 19.58 -9.37
CA LEU A 32 -19.95 18.51 -9.45
C LEU A 32 -19.54 17.28 -8.62
N LEU A 33 -18.26 16.90 -8.63
CA LEU A 33 -17.74 15.82 -7.77
C LEU A 33 -17.91 16.15 -6.27
N GLN A 34 -17.74 17.41 -5.88
CA GLN A 34 -17.98 17.87 -4.51
C GLN A 34 -19.47 17.87 -4.14
N GLU A 35 -20.35 18.20 -5.08
CA GLU A 35 -21.81 18.10 -4.88
C GLU A 35 -22.25 16.64 -4.77
N TYR A 36 -21.70 15.76 -5.61
CA TYR A 36 -21.87 14.31 -5.55
C TYR A 36 -21.46 13.75 -4.17
N GLU A 37 -20.31 14.18 -3.65
CA GLU A 37 -19.81 13.78 -2.32
C GLU A 37 -20.78 14.18 -1.20
N LYS A 38 -21.37 15.37 -1.28
CA LYS A 38 -22.28 15.91 -0.24
C LYS A 38 -23.70 15.38 -0.34
N ARG A 39 -24.14 14.91 -1.52
CA ARG A 39 -25.49 14.39 -1.73
C ARG A 39 -25.72 13.15 -0.88
N ASN A 40 -26.85 13.10 -0.16
CA ASN A 40 -27.25 11.94 0.63
C ASN A 40 -28.05 10.97 -0.24
N TYR A 41 -27.40 9.91 -0.72
CA TYR A 41 -28.05 8.85 -1.49
C TYR A 41 -28.73 7.86 -0.55
N GLN A 42 -29.99 7.51 -0.85
CA GLN A 42 -30.72 6.44 -0.15
C GLN A 42 -30.43 5.05 -0.73
N ASP A 43 -29.53 4.96 -1.70
CA ASP A 43 -29.16 3.73 -2.36
C ASP A 43 -28.33 2.83 -1.42
N GLU A 44 -28.82 1.63 -1.11
CA GLU A 44 -28.01 0.59 -0.47
C GLU A 44 -27.27 -0.21 -1.53
N ILE A 45 -25.94 -0.14 -1.57
CA ILE A 45 -25.14 -0.77 -2.63
C ILE A 45 -24.54 -2.09 -2.15
N SER A 46 -24.73 -3.16 -2.94
CA SER A 46 -24.03 -4.42 -2.72
C SER A 46 -22.64 -4.41 -3.34
N ILE A 47 -21.77 -5.32 -2.90
CA ILE A 47 -20.44 -5.46 -3.51
C ILE A 47 -20.53 -5.92 -4.98
N ASP A 48 -21.50 -6.76 -5.32
CA ASP A 48 -21.72 -7.22 -6.70
C ASP A 48 -22.13 -6.07 -7.61
N GLU A 49 -23.03 -5.19 -7.16
CA GLU A 49 -23.42 -4.01 -7.93
C GLU A 49 -22.26 -3.04 -8.14
N PHE A 50 -21.43 -2.85 -7.11
CA PHE A 50 -20.22 -2.03 -7.22
C PHE A 50 -19.21 -2.65 -8.20
N LYS A 51 -18.99 -3.96 -8.10
CA LYS A 51 -18.12 -4.71 -9.02
C LYS A 51 -18.61 -4.64 -10.46
N ASP A 52 -19.91 -4.82 -10.70
CA ASP A 52 -20.51 -4.71 -12.02
C ASP A 52 -20.33 -3.30 -12.59
N PHE A 53 -20.54 -2.27 -11.76
CA PHE A 53 -20.32 -0.89 -12.16
C PHE A 53 -18.86 -0.64 -12.56
N ILE A 54 -17.90 -1.01 -11.72
CA ILE A 54 -16.47 -0.87 -12.03
C ILE A 54 -16.14 -1.62 -13.33
N SER A 55 -16.57 -2.87 -13.46
CA SER A 55 -16.26 -3.69 -14.64
C SER A 55 -16.80 -3.10 -15.95
N LEU A 56 -17.95 -2.41 -15.90
CA LEU A 56 -18.59 -1.82 -17.08
C LEU A 56 -18.09 -0.42 -17.43
N TYR A 57 -17.65 0.36 -16.44
CA TYR A 57 -17.45 1.80 -16.60
C TYR A 57 -16.06 2.31 -16.25
N ILE A 58 -15.13 1.46 -15.78
CA ILE A 58 -13.79 1.91 -15.36
C ILE A 58 -13.00 2.65 -16.44
N ASP A 59 -13.21 2.29 -17.71
CA ASP A 59 -12.57 2.96 -18.86
C ASP A 59 -13.21 4.30 -19.21
N LYS A 60 -14.41 4.59 -18.70
CA LYS A 60 -15.18 5.82 -18.97
C LYS A 60 -15.09 6.83 -17.84
N ILE A 61 -14.63 6.41 -16.66
CA ILE A 61 -14.56 7.24 -15.46
C ILE A 61 -13.16 7.28 -14.88
N ASP A 62 -12.86 8.37 -14.18
CA ASP A 62 -11.75 8.43 -13.25
C ASP A 62 -12.27 8.08 -11.87
N ILE A 63 -11.57 7.19 -11.17
CA ILE A 63 -11.83 6.97 -9.76
C ILE A 63 -11.29 8.16 -8.99
N SER A 64 -12.19 8.91 -8.34
CA SER A 64 -11.84 10.04 -7.48
C SER A 64 -11.98 9.69 -6.00
N SER A 65 -11.37 10.50 -5.12
CA SER A 65 -11.52 10.34 -3.67
C SER A 65 -12.99 10.44 -3.23
N GLN A 66 -13.78 11.32 -3.86
CA GLN A 66 -15.21 11.47 -3.60
C GLN A 66 -15.99 10.20 -3.94
N PHE A 67 -15.61 9.53 -5.03
CA PHE A 67 -16.22 8.26 -5.41
C PHE A 67 -15.90 7.18 -4.39
N ILE A 68 -14.63 6.96 -4.09
CA ILE A 68 -14.20 5.96 -3.10
C ILE A 68 -14.86 6.22 -1.75
N GLY A 69 -14.90 7.48 -1.30
CA GLY A 69 -15.55 7.90 -0.06
C GLY A 69 -17.00 7.40 0.07
N LYS A 70 -17.76 7.38 -1.04
CA LYS A 70 -19.14 6.87 -1.05
C LYS A 70 -19.24 5.36 -0.88
N PHE A 71 -18.22 4.62 -1.28
CA PHE A 71 -18.23 3.15 -1.27
C PHE A 71 -17.36 2.54 -0.17
N LEU A 72 -16.76 3.34 0.73
CA LEU A 72 -15.95 2.85 1.85
C LEU A 72 -16.65 1.75 2.66
N LYS A 73 -17.94 1.92 2.98
CA LYS A 73 -18.73 0.91 3.71
C LYS A 73 -18.87 -0.40 2.94
N VAL A 74 -19.04 -0.31 1.62
CA VAL A 74 -19.19 -1.48 0.73
C VAL A 74 -17.86 -2.23 0.64
N LEU A 75 -16.76 -1.49 0.43
CA LEU A 75 -15.40 -2.04 0.37
C LEU A 75 -14.98 -2.68 1.70
N LYS A 76 -15.25 -2.02 2.82
CA LYS A 76 -14.96 -2.53 4.16
C LYS A 76 -15.73 -3.81 4.46
N LYS A 77 -17.03 -3.83 4.13
CA LYS A 77 -17.86 -5.03 4.30
C LYS A 77 -17.36 -6.20 3.46
N ASP A 78 -16.89 -5.97 2.23
CA ASP A 78 -16.28 -7.01 1.41
C ASP A 78 -15.03 -7.59 2.10
N ILE A 79 -14.10 -6.73 2.53
CA ILE A 79 -12.87 -7.14 3.22
C ILE A 79 -13.18 -7.92 4.52
N ASP A 80 -14.10 -7.41 5.34
CA ASP A 80 -14.47 -8.02 6.63
C ASP A 80 -15.15 -9.39 6.43
N ASN A 81 -15.90 -9.56 5.35
CA ASN A 81 -16.49 -10.86 4.97
C ASN A 81 -15.49 -11.78 4.26
N GLY A 82 -14.24 -11.36 4.10
CA GLY A 82 -13.20 -12.14 3.47
C GLY A 82 -13.28 -12.16 1.94
N GLY A 83 -13.97 -11.21 1.32
CA GLY A 83 -13.90 -10.98 -0.12
C GLY A 83 -12.53 -10.45 -0.56
N THR A 84 -12.16 -10.76 -1.80
CA THR A 84 -10.88 -10.30 -2.39
C THR A 84 -11.06 -9.19 -3.42
N PHE A 85 -12.31 -8.86 -3.78
CA PHE A 85 -12.57 -7.85 -4.81
C PHE A 85 -12.13 -6.47 -4.36
N ALA A 86 -12.54 -6.03 -3.17
CA ALA A 86 -12.15 -4.72 -2.63
C ALA A 86 -10.64 -4.61 -2.44
N LEU A 87 -9.97 -5.68 -2.00
CA LEU A 87 -8.50 -5.73 -1.88
C LEU A 87 -7.85 -5.50 -3.25
N LYS A 88 -8.24 -6.28 -4.27
CA LYS A 88 -7.70 -6.15 -5.63
C LYS A 88 -7.99 -4.78 -6.24
N PHE A 89 -9.21 -4.27 -6.02
CA PHE A 89 -9.62 -2.95 -6.50
C PHE A 89 -8.74 -1.85 -5.89
N LEU A 90 -8.54 -1.84 -4.57
CA LEU A 90 -7.76 -0.79 -3.89
C LEU A 90 -6.27 -0.87 -4.19
N ILE A 91 -5.72 -2.08 -4.21
CA ILE A 91 -4.29 -2.34 -4.43
C ILE A 91 -3.92 -2.07 -5.90
N GLY A 92 -4.82 -2.37 -6.84
CA GLY A 92 -4.54 -2.25 -8.27
C GLY A 92 -3.63 -3.35 -8.79
N ASP A 93 -3.56 -3.46 -10.12
CA ASP A 93 -2.61 -4.34 -10.81
C ASP A 93 -1.43 -3.60 -11.45
N LYS A 94 -1.51 -2.26 -11.52
CA LYS A 94 -0.54 -1.33 -12.09
C LYS A 94 -0.51 -0.05 -11.26
N ASP A 95 0.54 0.76 -11.44
CA ASP A 95 0.67 2.04 -10.72
C ASP A 95 -0.52 3.00 -11.01
N GLU A 96 -1.06 2.94 -12.22
CA GLU A 96 -2.20 3.76 -12.65
C GLU A 96 -3.51 3.44 -11.93
N ASN A 97 -3.65 2.25 -11.33
CA ASN A 97 -4.85 1.87 -10.56
C ASN A 97 -4.53 1.46 -9.12
N ASP A 98 -3.35 1.84 -8.62
CA ASP A 98 -3.04 1.80 -7.19
C ASP A 98 -3.81 2.90 -6.45
N TYR A 99 -5.10 2.65 -6.23
CA TYR A 99 -5.99 3.61 -5.57
C TYR A 99 -5.63 3.80 -4.10
N TYR A 100 -5.04 2.79 -3.46
CA TYR A 100 -4.52 2.92 -2.12
C TYR A 100 -3.50 4.05 -2.03
N LEU A 101 -2.48 4.03 -2.90
CA LEU A 101 -1.46 5.08 -2.91
C LEU A 101 -2.03 6.44 -3.32
N LYS A 102 -2.90 6.48 -4.34
CA LYS A 102 -3.53 7.72 -4.81
C LYS A 102 -4.38 8.41 -3.74
N PHE A 103 -5.00 7.64 -2.85
CA PHE A 103 -5.90 8.15 -1.81
C PHE A 103 -5.43 7.76 -0.41
N PHE A 104 -4.11 7.74 -0.20
CA PHE A 104 -3.46 7.26 1.02
C PHE A 104 -4.11 7.84 2.29
N SER A 105 -4.26 9.16 2.39
CA SER A 105 -4.81 9.80 3.60
C SER A 105 -6.22 9.31 3.94
N LEU A 106 -7.08 9.09 2.94
CA LEU A 106 -8.44 8.60 3.16
C LEU A 106 -8.44 7.12 3.55
N LEU A 107 -7.63 6.32 2.87
CA LEU A 107 -7.67 4.87 2.98
C LEU A 107 -6.88 4.34 4.18
N TYR A 108 -5.84 5.05 4.59
CA TYR A 108 -5.09 4.73 5.80
C TYR A 108 -5.97 4.83 7.05
N ASP A 109 -6.78 5.90 7.17
CA ASP A 109 -7.69 6.08 8.31
C ASP A 109 -8.77 4.98 8.37
N GLU A 110 -9.20 4.46 7.22
CA GLU A 110 -10.28 3.50 7.11
C GLU A 110 -9.82 2.03 7.22
N PHE A 111 -8.63 1.73 6.68
CA PHE A 111 -8.15 0.37 6.47
C PHE A 111 -6.80 0.06 7.15
N GLY A 112 -6.09 1.08 7.65
CA GLY A 112 -4.72 0.95 8.12
C GLY A 112 -3.74 0.66 7.00
N ASP A 113 -2.49 0.32 7.35
CA ASP A 113 -1.38 0.19 6.40
C ASP A 113 -1.69 -0.72 5.18
N LYS A 114 -1.24 -0.28 4.00
CA LYS A 114 -1.33 -0.99 2.73
C LYS A 114 -0.78 -2.40 2.83
N ILE A 115 0.33 -2.60 3.55
CA ILE A 115 0.97 -3.92 3.66
C ILE A 115 0.01 -4.95 4.28
N ASN A 116 -0.87 -4.53 5.19
CA ASN A 116 -1.86 -5.41 5.80
C ASN A 116 -2.93 -5.85 4.79
N LEU A 117 -3.35 -4.96 3.88
CA LEU A 117 -4.29 -5.31 2.81
C LEU A 117 -3.65 -6.29 1.82
N VAL A 118 -2.39 -6.06 1.46
CA VAL A 118 -1.62 -6.96 0.59
C VAL A 118 -1.46 -8.33 1.23
N ASN A 119 -1.09 -8.40 2.51
CA ASN A 119 -0.98 -9.66 3.26
C ASN A 119 -2.32 -10.42 3.32
N LYS A 120 -3.42 -9.74 3.66
CA LYS A 120 -4.77 -10.35 3.64
C LYS A 120 -5.15 -10.91 2.28
N LEU A 121 -4.74 -10.26 1.19
CA LEU A 121 -4.98 -10.75 -0.15
C LEU A 121 -4.14 -12.00 -0.45
N LEU A 122 -2.85 -11.99 -0.10
CA LEU A 122 -1.94 -13.12 -0.31
C LEU A 122 -2.25 -14.33 0.57
N GLU A 123 -2.86 -14.15 1.75
CA GLU A 123 -3.38 -15.26 2.56
C GLU A 123 -4.47 -16.06 1.82
N LYS A 124 -5.27 -15.37 1.00
CA LYS A 124 -6.39 -15.96 0.24
C LYS A 124 -5.97 -16.39 -1.16
N GLU A 125 -5.11 -15.61 -1.80
CA GLU A 125 -4.64 -15.81 -3.16
C GLU A 125 -3.11 -15.68 -3.20
N PRO A 126 -2.37 -16.71 -2.73
CA PRO A 126 -0.90 -16.66 -2.55
C PRO A 126 -0.10 -16.40 -3.84
N ASP A 127 -0.70 -16.72 -4.99
CA ASP A 127 -0.10 -16.59 -6.32
C ASP A 127 -0.61 -15.36 -7.09
N TYR A 128 -1.36 -14.46 -6.45
CA TYR A 128 -1.86 -13.25 -7.10
C TYR A 128 -0.70 -12.28 -7.39
N LEU A 129 -0.17 -12.37 -8.62
CA LEU A 129 1.04 -11.68 -9.07
C LEU A 129 1.09 -10.18 -8.76
N PRO A 130 0.01 -9.39 -8.91
CA PRO A 130 0.07 -7.99 -8.56
C PRO A 130 0.34 -7.72 -7.07
N ALA A 131 -0.28 -8.49 -6.17
CA ALA A 131 -0.01 -8.36 -4.74
C ALA A 131 1.42 -8.80 -4.39
N ILE A 132 1.94 -9.86 -5.03
CA ILE A 132 3.33 -10.29 -4.88
C ILE A 132 4.29 -9.16 -5.28
N LYS A 133 4.07 -8.53 -6.44
CA LYS A 133 4.89 -7.42 -6.93
C LYS A 133 4.87 -6.22 -5.97
N GLN A 134 3.71 -5.90 -5.42
CA GLN A 134 3.58 -4.79 -4.48
C GLN A 134 4.21 -5.09 -3.13
N LYS A 135 3.99 -6.29 -2.56
CA LYS A 135 4.67 -6.71 -1.32
C LYS A 135 6.18 -6.67 -1.49
N TYR A 136 6.67 -7.16 -2.63
CA TYR A 136 8.08 -7.09 -2.99
C TYR A 136 8.59 -5.64 -2.99
N ALA A 137 7.89 -4.72 -3.65
CA ALA A 137 8.33 -3.33 -3.75
C ALA A 137 8.32 -2.62 -2.39
N ILE A 138 7.29 -2.86 -1.57
CA ILE A 138 7.19 -2.32 -0.21
C ILE A 138 8.35 -2.82 0.65
N LEU A 139 8.60 -4.13 0.67
CA LEU A 139 9.69 -4.70 1.47
C LEU A 139 11.07 -4.27 0.96
N SER A 140 11.30 -4.26 -0.36
CA SER A 140 12.56 -3.78 -0.94
C SER A 140 12.85 -2.34 -0.48
N ASN A 141 11.89 -1.43 -0.64
CA ASN A 141 12.07 -0.03 -0.25
C ASN A 141 12.28 0.13 1.25
N TYR A 142 11.54 -0.64 2.06
CA TYR A 142 11.69 -0.62 3.52
C TYR A 142 13.07 -1.12 3.97
N ILE A 143 13.52 -2.25 3.42
CA ILE A 143 14.83 -2.83 3.72
C ILE A 143 15.93 -1.85 3.32
N ASP A 144 15.92 -1.39 2.05
CA ASP A 144 16.92 -0.43 1.53
C ASP A 144 17.01 0.82 2.41
N PHE A 145 15.86 1.40 2.76
CA PHE A 145 15.80 2.58 3.62
C PHE A 145 16.31 2.28 5.03
N SER A 146 15.86 1.16 5.62
CA SER A 146 16.25 0.81 6.99
C SER A 146 17.75 0.54 7.12
N ILE A 147 18.37 -0.11 6.12
CA ILE A 147 19.82 -0.28 6.06
C ILE A 147 20.45 1.10 5.94
N HIS A 148 20.07 1.91 4.96
CA HIS A 148 20.63 3.26 4.75
C HIS A 148 20.65 4.14 6.02
N GLU A 149 19.64 4.05 6.87
CA GLU A 149 19.52 4.84 8.08
C GLU A 149 20.26 4.27 9.32
N MET A 150 20.65 2.98 9.31
CA MET A 150 21.34 2.34 10.44
C MET A 150 22.62 3.06 10.89
N PRO A 151 23.54 3.50 9.99
CA PRO A 151 24.74 4.22 10.38
C PRO A 151 24.47 5.50 11.19
N TRP A 152 23.34 6.15 10.91
CA TRP A 152 22.90 7.36 11.59
C TRP A 152 22.23 7.08 12.95
N GLY A 153 22.06 5.81 13.28
CA GLY A 153 21.36 5.35 14.46
C GLY A 153 19.84 5.56 14.39
N LEU A 154 19.31 5.74 13.17
CA LEU A 154 17.92 6.09 12.89
C LEU A 154 17.18 4.89 12.29
N LEU A 155 17.12 3.76 13.00
CA LEU A 155 16.19 2.73 12.55
C LEU A 155 14.75 3.26 12.76
N LEU A 156 13.97 3.35 11.68
CA LEU A 156 12.60 3.89 11.68
C LEU A 156 11.73 3.36 12.82
N ASP A 157 11.11 4.31 13.52
CA ASP A 157 9.89 4.31 14.36
C ASP A 157 9.68 3.26 15.47
N LYS A 158 10.39 2.14 15.46
CA LYS A 158 10.30 1.15 16.55
C LYS A 158 11.41 1.43 17.54
N ALA A 159 11.02 1.81 18.76
CA ALA A 159 11.98 1.89 19.85
C ALA A 159 12.72 0.54 19.94
N SER A 160 14.04 0.57 20.04
CA SER A 160 14.89 -0.62 20.21
C SER A 160 14.47 -1.52 21.40
N SER A 161 13.58 -1.02 22.27
CA SER A 161 12.94 -1.74 23.37
C SER A 161 11.76 -2.63 22.96
N GLU A 162 11.30 -2.62 21.71
CA GLU A 162 10.26 -3.54 21.26
C GLU A 162 10.82 -4.96 21.19
N LYS A 163 10.34 -5.81 22.11
CA LYS A 163 10.80 -7.17 22.37
C LYS A 163 10.92 -8.08 21.13
N ASN A 164 10.28 -7.69 20.01
CA ASN A 164 10.20 -8.47 18.77
C ASN A 164 10.81 -7.79 17.54
N ALA A 165 11.35 -6.57 17.63
CA ALA A 165 11.80 -5.80 16.46
C ALA A 165 12.85 -6.55 15.61
N LYS A 166 13.79 -7.25 16.26
CA LYS A 166 14.77 -8.11 15.58
C LYS A 166 14.10 -9.26 14.83
N ALA A 167 13.15 -9.94 15.47
CA ALA A 167 12.47 -11.07 14.86
C ALA A 167 11.65 -10.65 13.64
N GLU A 168 11.00 -9.49 13.72
CA GLU A 168 10.22 -8.92 12.62
C GLU A 168 11.10 -8.53 11.44
N ALA A 169 12.20 -7.80 11.66
CA ALA A 169 13.14 -7.44 10.58
C ALA A 169 13.73 -8.67 9.88
N LEU A 170 14.05 -9.73 10.63
CA LEU A 170 14.54 -10.98 10.06
C LEU A 170 13.44 -11.75 9.30
N ALA A 171 12.19 -11.71 9.76
CA ALA A 171 11.05 -12.29 9.07
C ALA A 171 10.74 -11.54 7.75
N ASP A 172 10.86 -10.21 7.75
CA ASP A 172 10.70 -9.40 6.55
C ASP A 172 11.75 -9.76 5.48
N LEU A 173 12.99 -10.09 5.87
CA LEU A 173 14.00 -10.61 4.96
C LEU A 173 13.64 -12.00 4.40
N ASP A 174 13.09 -12.89 5.22
CA ASP A 174 12.65 -14.22 4.79
C ASP A 174 11.49 -14.11 3.79
N ASP A 175 10.51 -13.24 4.09
CA ASP A 175 9.41 -12.90 3.19
C ASP A 175 9.92 -12.31 1.88
N PHE A 176 10.87 -11.37 1.95
CA PHE A 176 11.47 -10.75 0.76
C PHE A 176 12.23 -11.77 -0.10
N LEU A 177 12.92 -12.74 0.52
CA LEU A 177 13.57 -13.84 -0.18
C LEU A 177 12.55 -14.74 -0.90
N GLU A 178 11.43 -15.08 -0.27
CA GLU A 178 10.37 -15.87 -0.91
C GLU A 178 9.77 -15.12 -2.11
N LEU A 179 9.45 -13.84 -1.95
CA LEU A 179 8.91 -13.01 -3.03
C LEU A 179 9.90 -12.86 -4.18
N SER A 180 11.20 -12.69 -3.88
CA SER A 180 12.27 -12.63 -4.88
C SER A 180 12.30 -13.89 -5.73
N LYS A 181 12.19 -15.07 -5.11
CA LYS A 181 12.10 -16.37 -5.82
C LYS A 181 10.85 -16.44 -6.70
N LYS A 182 9.67 -16.05 -6.17
CA LYS A 182 8.41 -16.04 -6.93
C LYS A 182 8.47 -15.13 -8.17
N LEU A 183 9.24 -14.04 -8.09
CA LEU A 183 9.42 -13.09 -9.19
C LEU A 183 10.63 -13.38 -10.09
N GLY A 184 11.40 -14.44 -9.80
CA GLY A 184 12.63 -14.76 -10.54
C GLY A 184 13.72 -13.71 -10.40
N LYS A 185 13.79 -13.00 -9.26
CA LYS A 185 14.81 -11.99 -8.96
C LYS A 185 15.91 -12.58 -8.09
N ASP A 186 17.16 -12.27 -8.43
CA ASP A 186 18.32 -12.68 -7.65
C ASP A 186 18.71 -11.58 -6.66
N ASN A 187 18.20 -11.68 -5.44
CA ASN A 187 18.51 -10.79 -4.32
C ASN A 187 19.20 -11.55 -3.18
N LYS A 188 19.69 -12.77 -3.42
CA LYS A 188 20.12 -13.65 -2.33
C LYS A 188 21.31 -13.06 -1.57
N GLU A 189 22.32 -12.60 -2.29
CA GLU A 189 23.53 -12.01 -1.70
C GLU A 189 23.20 -10.77 -0.86
N TYR A 190 22.44 -9.84 -1.44
CA TYR A 190 21.94 -8.65 -0.76
C TYR A 190 21.18 -8.98 0.54
N ILE A 191 20.29 -9.98 0.52
CA ILE A 191 19.53 -10.38 1.71
C ILE A 191 20.44 -10.94 2.82
N GLU A 192 21.49 -11.67 2.47
CA GLU A 192 22.46 -12.16 3.46
C GLU A 192 23.28 -11.00 4.06
N GLU A 193 23.65 -10.00 3.26
CA GLU A 193 24.29 -8.77 3.75
C GLU A 193 23.37 -8.00 4.72
N CYS A 194 22.10 -7.76 4.33
CA CYS A 194 21.11 -7.13 5.21
C CYS A 194 20.95 -7.91 6.53
N ARG A 195 20.99 -9.24 6.48
CA ARG A 195 20.89 -10.08 7.69
C ARG A 195 22.07 -9.86 8.63
N ILE A 196 23.28 -9.67 8.10
CA ILE A 196 24.46 -9.32 8.90
C ILE A 196 24.24 -7.96 9.57
N TYR A 197 23.81 -6.95 8.81
CA TYR A 197 23.59 -5.59 9.34
C TYR A 197 22.48 -5.53 10.40
N TYR A 198 21.32 -6.18 10.20
CA TYR A 198 20.29 -6.22 11.24
C TYR A 198 20.80 -6.89 12.52
N ASN A 199 21.52 -8.01 12.41
CA ASN A 199 22.07 -8.68 13.58
C ASN A 199 23.08 -7.80 14.33
N ALA A 200 23.97 -7.13 13.58
CA ALA A 200 24.93 -6.18 14.12
C ALA A 200 24.25 -5.00 14.83
N TRP A 201 23.23 -4.42 14.21
CA TRP A 201 22.47 -3.30 14.76
C TRP A 201 21.82 -3.65 16.09
N PHE A 202 21.12 -4.79 16.18
CA PHE A 202 20.48 -5.20 17.43
C PHE A 202 21.49 -5.58 18.52
N ASP A 203 22.63 -6.20 18.18
CA ASP A 203 23.69 -6.46 19.18
C ASP A 203 24.35 -5.16 19.68
N PHE A 204 24.55 -4.18 18.79
CA PHE A 204 25.00 -2.84 19.17
C PHE A 204 24.02 -2.19 20.15
N LEU A 205 22.71 -2.26 19.89
CA LEU A 205 21.67 -1.71 20.77
C LEU A 205 21.67 -2.36 22.16
N ASP A 206 21.84 -3.69 22.23
CA ASP A 206 21.95 -4.45 23.49
C ASP A 206 23.22 -4.11 24.28
N ASN A 207 24.23 -3.57 23.62
CA ASN A 207 25.53 -3.23 24.18
C ASN A 207 25.87 -1.73 24.04
N LYS A 208 24.86 -0.86 23.94
CA LYS A 208 25.02 0.56 23.58
C LYS A 208 25.94 1.35 24.53
N ASP A 209 26.11 0.89 25.76
CA ASP A 209 27.03 1.46 26.75
C ASP A 209 28.51 1.16 26.48
N LYS A 210 28.81 0.13 25.67
CA LYS A 210 30.18 -0.32 25.36
C LYS A 210 30.76 0.32 24.09
N TYR A 211 29.94 1.00 23.30
CA TYR A 211 30.31 1.55 22.00
C TYR A 211 29.83 3.01 21.88
N LYS A 212 30.65 3.89 21.30
CA LYS A 212 30.31 5.32 21.12
C LYS A 212 29.35 5.52 19.95
N SER A 213 29.44 4.69 18.93
CA SER A 213 28.60 4.73 17.73
C SER A 213 28.44 3.33 17.14
N TYR A 214 27.47 3.17 16.24
CA TYR A 214 27.31 1.94 15.47
C TYR A 214 28.49 1.70 14.53
N GLU A 215 29.05 2.76 13.93
CA GLU A 215 30.27 2.69 13.13
C GLU A 215 31.45 2.09 13.92
N GLU A 216 31.68 2.55 15.16
CA GLU A 216 32.72 1.96 16.03
C GLU A 216 32.43 0.48 16.33
N TYR A 217 31.16 0.11 16.50
CA TYR A 217 30.77 -1.29 16.69
C TYR A 217 31.13 -2.13 15.47
N LEU A 218 30.82 -1.67 14.25
CA LEU A 218 31.10 -2.39 13.01
C LEU A 218 32.61 -2.60 12.82
N GLU A 219 33.41 -1.54 13.01
CA GLU A 219 34.87 -1.59 12.92
C GLU A 219 35.47 -2.62 13.90
N LYS A 220 35.04 -2.59 15.18
CA LYS A 220 35.55 -3.51 16.21
C LYS A 220 35.17 -4.97 15.96
N ASN A 221 34.10 -5.21 15.22
CA ASN A 221 33.62 -6.55 14.90
C ASN A 221 34.00 -7.01 13.48
N ASN A 222 34.82 -6.24 12.75
CA ASN A 222 35.23 -6.51 11.36
C ASN A 222 34.04 -6.73 10.42
N ILE A 223 32.99 -5.92 10.56
CA ILE A 223 31.84 -5.92 9.67
C ILE A 223 32.01 -4.75 8.69
N GLU A 224 32.22 -5.07 7.42
CA GLU A 224 32.28 -4.06 6.35
C GLU A 224 30.86 -3.61 6.02
N TYR A 225 30.67 -2.30 5.86
CA TYR A 225 29.37 -1.67 5.61
C TYR A 225 29.26 -1.16 4.18
#